data_AF-A0A7W0TFD4-F1
#
_entry.id   AF-A0A7W0TFD4-F1
#
_cell.length_a   1.000
_cell.length_b   1.000
_cell.length_c   1.000
_cell.angle_alpha   90.00
_cell.angle_beta   90.00
_cell.angle_gamma   90.00
#
_symmetry.space_group_name_H-M   'P 1'
#
loop_
_entity.id
_entity.type
_entity.pdbx_description
1 polymer ?
#
loop_
_entity_poly.entity_id
_entity_poly.type
_entity_poly.pdbx_seq_one_letter_code
_entity_poly.pdbx_strand_id
1 'polypeptide(L)' 'GTLHAGRLGVAHKSLPCGTMVTFKRGRRSVRVPVIDRGPYVGGREYDLTAATAQRIGFQGHGAVLTTR' A
#
# COMPACT_ATOMS: atom_id res chain seq x y z
N GLY A 1 1.88 -3.93 -12.65
CA GLY A 1 2.37 -5.31 -12.54
C GLY A 1 1.51 -6.06 -11.56
N THR A 2 1.76 -7.35 -11.38
CA THR A 2 1.08 -8.16 -10.37
C THR A 2 1.94 -8.15 -9.11
N LEU A 3 1.45 -7.52 -8.05
CA LEU A 3 2.11 -7.53 -6.74
C LEU A 3 2.11 -8.97 -6.19
N HIS A 4 3.26 -9.64 -6.15
CA HIS A 4 3.39 -11.00 -5.60
C HIS A 4 2.94 -11.04 -4.13
N ALA A 5 2.06 -12.00 -3.80
CA ALA A 5 1.29 -12.06 -2.55
C ALA A 5 2.10 -12.12 -1.23
N GLY A 6 3.43 -12.32 -1.28
CA GLY A 6 4.30 -12.37 -0.09
C GLY A 6 5.19 -11.14 0.13
N ARG A 7 5.27 -10.19 -0.82
CA ARG A 7 6.19 -9.06 -0.72
C ARG A 7 5.55 -7.88 0.00
N LEU A 8 6.24 -7.32 1.00
CA LEU A 8 5.83 -6.06 1.61
C LEU A 8 6.05 -4.89 0.63
N GLY A 9 5.00 -4.12 0.40
CA GLY A 9 5.04 -3.00 -0.53
C GLY A 9 3.67 -2.46 -0.90
N VAL A 10 3.67 -1.45 -1.75
CA VAL A 10 2.48 -0.79 -2.29
C VAL A 10 2.72 -0.37 -3.74
N ALA A 11 1.65 -0.26 -4.55
CA ALA A 11 1.68 0.46 -5.81
C ALA A 11 1.22 1.91 -5.64
N HIS A 12 1.89 2.84 -6.32
CA HIS A 12 1.49 4.25 -6.37
C HIS A 12 1.68 4.85 -7.77
N LYS A 13 0.80 5.77 -8.16
CA LYS A 13 0.77 6.38 -9.50
C LYS A 13 2.07 7.12 -9.84
N SER A 14 2.53 8.00 -8.94
CA SER A 14 3.63 8.93 -9.21
C SER A 14 4.86 8.79 -8.30
N LEU A 15 4.69 8.56 -6.99
CA LEU A 15 5.81 8.34 -6.06
C LEU A 15 6.87 7.37 -6.63
N PRO A 16 8.16 7.72 -6.60
CA PRO A 16 9.23 6.84 -7.06
C PRO A 16 9.17 5.45 -6.40
N CYS A 17 9.52 4.41 -7.15
CA CYS A 17 9.77 3.10 -6.53
C CYS A 17 10.90 3.24 -5.50
N GLY A 18 10.73 2.60 -4.34
CA GLY A 18 11.61 2.76 -3.19
C GLY A 18 11.20 3.85 -2.19
N THR A 19 10.27 4.75 -2.53
CA THR A 19 9.71 5.69 -1.55
C THR A 19 9.05 4.91 -0.41
N MET A 20 9.44 5.21 0.82
CA MET A 20 8.89 4.56 2.01
C MET A 20 7.62 5.26 2.46
N VAL A 21 6.52 4.53 2.58
CA VAL A 21 5.23 5.05 3.01
C VAL A 21 4.79 4.31 4.27
N THR A 22 4.26 5.05 5.24
CA THR A 22 3.71 4.46 6.46
C THR A 22 2.19 4.40 6.37
N PHE A 23 1.62 3.21 6.56
CA PHE A 23 0.19 2.97 6.62
C PHE A 23 -0.24 2.68 8.05
N LYS A 24 -1.32 3.31 8.52
CA LYS A 24 -1.88 3.13 9.85
C LYS A 24 -3.38 2.82 9.79
N ARG A 25 -3.80 1.85 10.60
CA ARG A 25 -5.21 1.51 10.83
C ARG A 25 -5.43 1.13 12.30
N GLY A 26 -6.14 1.98 13.03
CA GLY A 26 -6.30 1.84 14.48
C GLY A 26 -4.94 1.82 15.18
N ARG A 27 -4.67 0.75 15.94
CA ARG A 27 -3.39 0.53 16.65
C ARG A 27 -2.30 -0.14 15.81
N ARG A 28 -2.58 -0.51 14.55
CA ARG A 28 -1.60 -1.17 13.66
C ARG A 28 -0.95 -0.17 12.72
N SER A 29 0.34 -0.33 12.48
CA SER A 29 1.13 0.49 11.55
C SER A 29 2.16 -0.36 10.82
N VAL A 30 2.46 -0.02 9.56
CA VAL A 30 3.54 -0.64 8.78
C VAL A 30 4.18 0.38 7.85
N ARG A 31 5.50 0.35 7.74
CA ARG A 31 6.27 1.18 6.80
C ARG A 31 6.82 0.29 5.68
N VAL A 32 6.43 0.54 4.43
CA VAL A 32 6.77 -0.29 3.27
C VAL A 32 7.18 0.57 2.07
N PRO A 33 8.00 0.04 1.14
CA PRO A 33 8.36 0.76 -0.08
C PRO A 33 7.24 0.74 -1.13
N VAL A 34 7.23 1.76 -1.99
CA VAL A 34 6.56 1.68 -3.30
C VAL A 34 7.34 0.70 -4.18
N ILE A 35 6.67 -0.31 -4.72
CA ILE A 35 7.30 -1.38 -5.53
C ILE A 35 6.71 -1.54 -6.92
N ASP A 36 5.59 -0.88 -7.21
CA ASP A 36 4.93 -0.94 -8.51
C ASP A 36 4.13 0.36 -8.81
N ARG A 37 3.62 0.47 -10.04
CA ARG A 37 2.77 1.55 -10.51
C ARG A 37 1.29 1.18 -10.44
N GLY A 38 0.46 2.20 -10.28
CA GLY A 38 -1.00 2.08 -10.16
C GLY A 38 -1.50 2.55 -8.79
N PRO A 39 -2.76 2.27 -8.43
CA PRO A 39 -3.81 1.71 -9.29
C PRO A 39 -4.32 2.76 -10.29
N TYR A 40 -4.54 2.39 -11.56
CA TYR A 40 -5.03 3.35 -12.57
C TYR A 40 -6.55 3.59 -12.51
N VAL A 41 -7.22 2.92 -11.59
CA VAL A 41 -8.64 3.15 -11.30
C VAL A 41 -8.80 4.47 -10.53
N GLY A 42 -9.83 5.23 -10.88
CA GLY A 42 -10.19 6.48 -10.21
C GLY A 42 -10.52 6.26 -8.71
N GLY A 43 -10.23 7.26 -7.88
CA GLY A 43 -10.58 7.24 -6.45
C GLY A 43 -9.68 6.36 -5.56
N ARG A 44 -8.65 5.71 -6.11
CA ARG A 44 -7.65 4.97 -5.33
C ARG A 44 -6.27 5.61 -5.46
N GLU A 45 -5.62 5.80 -4.32
CA GLU A 45 -4.28 6.40 -4.24
C GLU A 45 -3.18 5.33 -4.14
N TYR A 46 -3.43 4.30 -3.34
CA TYR A 46 -2.52 3.20 -3.09
C TYR A 46 -3.20 1.86 -3.36
N ASP A 47 -2.43 0.90 -3.86
CA ASP A 47 -2.82 -0.51 -3.89
C ASP A 47 -1.86 -1.33 -3.03
N LEU A 48 -2.37 -1.84 -1.91
CA LEU A 48 -1.57 -2.59 -0.95
C LEU A 48 -1.37 -4.01 -1.43
N THR A 49 -0.14 -4.53 -1.32
CA THR A 49 0.07 -5.99 -1.41
C THR A 49 -0.77 -6.70 -0.34
N ALA A 50 -1.10 -7.98 -0.59
CA ALA A 50 -1.80 -8.81 0.40
C ALA A 50 -1.06 -8.86 1.75
N ALA A 51 0.27 -8.98 1.72
CA ALA A 51 1.12 -8.96 2.91
C ALA A 51 1.03 -7.63 3.68
N THR A 52 1.10 -6.48 2.98
CA THR A 52 0.94 -5.16 3.61
C THR A 52 -0.45 -5.00 4.23
N ALA A 53 -1.50 -5.39 3.49
CA ALA A 53 -2.88 -5.30 3.96
C ALA A 53 -3.10 -6.14 5.23
N GLN A 54 -2.62 -7.40 5.25
CA GLN A 54 -2.68 -8.25 6.45
C GLN A 54 -1.95 -7.62 7.65
N ARG A 55 -0.80 -6.98 7.44
CA ARG A 55 0.00 -6.37 8.53
C ARG A 55 -0.77 -5.29 9.30
N ILE A 56 -1.62 -4.53 8.60
CA ILE A 56 -2.50 -3.51 9.20
C ILE A 56 -3.94 -4.02 9.42
N GLY A 57 -4.18 -5.32 9.16
CA GLY A 57 -5.48 -5.97 9.27
C GLY A 57 -6.54 -5.43 8.30
N PHE A 58 -6.13 -4.85 7.18
CA PHE A 58 -7.01 -4.30 6.15
C PHE A 58 -7.50 -5.40 5.20
N GLN A 59 -8.79 -5.40 4.91
CA GLN A 59 -9.44 -6.32 3.97
C GLN A 59 -10.30 -5.51 3.00
N GLY A 60 -10.19 -5.81 1.70
CA GLY A 60 -10.99 -5.16 0.66
C GLY A 60 -10.50 -3.75 0.29
N HIS A 61 -11.45 -2.84 0.08
CA HIS A 61 -11.21 -1.45 -0.33
C HIS A 61 -11.75 -0.49 0.74
N GLY A 62 -11.12 0.68 0.91
CA GLY A 62 -11.47 1.62 1.96
C GLY A 62 -10.31 2.54 2.33
N ALA A 63 -10.55 3.43 3.28
CA ALA A 63 -9.56 4.40 3.73
C ALA A 63 -8.55 3.79 4.70
N VAL A 64 -7.29 4.17 4.54
CA VAL A 64 -6.19 3.92 5.48
C VAL A 64 -5.45 5.23 5.69
N LEU A 65 -4.97 5.48 6.92
CA LEU A 65 -4.16 6.67 7.18
C LEU A 65 -2.77 6.44 6.58
N THR A 66 -2.25 7.45 5.90
CA THR A 66 -0.93 7.38 5.28
C THR A 66 -0.09 8.60 5.63
N THR A 67 1.17 8.38 5.99
CA THR A 67 2.19 9.43 6.06
C THR A 67 3.36 9.06 5.13
N ARG A 68 3.93 10.08 4.48
CA ARG A 68 4.97 9.95 3.45
C ARG A 68 6.22 10.67 3.93
#